data_AF-A0A919XTX9-F1
#
_entry.id   AF-A0A919XTX9-F1
#
_cell.length_a   1.000
_cell.length_b   1.000
_cell.length_c   1.000
_cell.angle_alpha   90.00
_cell.angle_beta   90.00
_cell.angle_gamma   90.00
#
_symmetry.space_group_name_H-M   'P 1'
#
loop_
_entity.id
_entity.type
_entity.pdbx_description
1 polymer ?
#
loop_
_entity_poly.entity_id
_entity_poly.type
_entity_poly.pdbx_seq_one_letter_code
_entity_poly.pdbx_strand_id
1 'polypeptide(L)'
;MKNLLWILVLVVVLSACGNPQSADKESMMSDVKIYLSTYEVEGEIDDDIAKISIANIERINEGYTGDDKDDFGRIAQLMKMRAYDEVKEIYDRLKTKK
;
A
#
# COMPACT_ATOMS: atom_id res chain seq x y z
N MET A 1 17.85 -8.87 -49.36
CA MET A 1 17.10 -9.43 -48.20
C MET A 1 18.09 -9.73 -47.09
N LYS A 2 17.70 -9.54 -45.83
CA LYS A 2 18.49 -9.61 -44.57
C LYS A 2 18.95 -8.22 -44.08
N ASN A 3 18.05 -7.52 -43.38
CA ASN A 3 18.36 -6.50 -42.36
C ASN A 3 17.07 -6.12 -41.59
N LEU A 4 16.23 -7.10 -41.27
CA LEU A 4 14.88 -6.86 -40.72
C LEU A 4 14.56 -7.78 -39.53
N LEU A 5 15.59 -8.20 -38.78
CA LEU A 5 15.45 -9.26 -37.76
C LEU A 5 15.90 -8.86 -36.36
N TRP A 6 16.18 -7.57 -36.10
CA TRP A 6 16.71 -7.12 -34.81
C TRP A 6 15.77 -6.21 -34.00
N ILE A 7 14.60 -5.84 -34.53
CA ILE A 7 13.68 -4.91 -33.83
C ILE A 7 12.62 -5.66 -32.98
N LEU A 8 12.40 -6.96 -33.22
CA LEU A 8 11.31 -7.69 -32.56
C LEU A 8 11.64 -8.26 -31.17
N VAL A 9 12.90 -8.25 -30.73
CA VAL A 9 13.29 -8.86 -29.44
C VAL A 9 13.26 -7.87 -28.27
N LEU A 10 13.15 -6.55 -28.53
CA LEU A 10 13.17 -5.55 -27.46
C LEU A 10 11.81 -5.36 -26.75
N VAL A 11 10.71 -5.88 -27.31
CA VAL A 11 9.34 -5.57 -26.84
C VAL A 11 8.75 -6.66 -25.93
N VAL A 12 9.43 -7.80 -25.75
CA VAL A 12 8.83 -8.97 -25.07
C VAL A 12 9.12 -9.03 -23.55
N VAL A 13 9.94 -8.13 -23.00
CA VAL A 13 10.32 -8.17 -21.57
C VAL A 13 9.39 -7.32 -20.67
N LEU A 14 8.49 -6.51 -21.23
CA LEU A 14 7.67 -5.58 -20.42
C LEU A 14 6.37 -6.16 -19.86
N SER A 15 6.05 -7.43 -20.10
CA SER A 15 4.77 -8.02 -19.70
C SER A 15 4.81 -8.81 -18.39
N ALA A 16 5.98 -8.88 -17.71
CA ALA A 16 6.15 -9.67 -16.48
C ALA A 16 6.60 -8.86 -15.25
N CYS A 17 6.71 -7.52 -15.36
CA CYS A 17 6.85 -6.66 -14.19
C CYS A 17 5.49 -6.02 -13.90
N GLY A 18 4.75 -6.60 -12.94
CA GLY A 18 3.63 -5.88 -12.32
C GLY A 18 4.11 -4.50 -11.86
N ASN A 19 3.23 -3.49 -11.94
CA ASN A 19 3.59 -2.13 -11.55
C ASN A 19 4.04 -2.15 -10.08
N PRO A 20 5.31 -1.83 -9.75
CA PRO A 20 5.79 -1.89 -8.37
C PRO A 20 4.91 -1.04 -7.42
N GLN A 21 4.35 0.06 -7.93
CA GLN A 21 3.42 0.90 -7.18
C GLN A 21 2.11 0.19 -6.83
N SER A 22 1.59 -0.73 -7.67
CA SER A 22 0.38 -1.47 -7.31
C SER A 22 0.66 -2.49 -6.20
N ALA A 23 1.82 -3.14 -6.23
CA ALA A 23 2.23 -4.06 -5.16
C ALA A 23 2.46 -3.33 -3.84
N ASP A 24 3.12 -2.16 -3.87
CA ASP A 24 3.34 -1.32 -2.69
C ASP A 24 2.01 -0.86 -2.08
N LYS A 25 1.07 -0.41 -2.92
CA LYS A 25 -0.30 -0.06 -2.50
C LYS A 25 -1.01 -1.23 -1.85
N GLU A 26 -1.00 -2.41 -2.48
CA GLU A 26 -1.63 -3.61 -1.93
C GLU A 26 -1.03 -4.01 -0.58
N SER A 27 0.29 -3.92 -0.43
CA SER A 27 0.97 -4.21 0.85
C SER A 27 0.51 -3.25 1.94
N MET A 28 0.52 -1.94 1.68
CA MET A 28 0.07 -0.95 2.67
C MET A 28 -1.42 -1.12 2.99
N MET A 29 -2.27 -1.39 2.00
CA MET A 29 -3.69 -1.68 2.22
C MET A 29 -3.90 -2.93 3.09
N SER A 30 -3.03 -3.93 2.96
CA SER A 30 -3.07 -5.14 3.80
C SER A 30 -2.71 -4.82 5.25
N ASP A 31 -1.68 -4.00 5.49
CA ASP A 31 -1.29 -3.60 6.85
C ASP A 31 -2.37 -2.79 7.56
N VAL A 32 -3.00 -1.85 6.84
CA VAL A 32 -4.13 -1.08 7.37
C VAL A 32 -5.31 -2.00 7.70
N LYS A 33 -5.58 -2.99 6.84
CA LYS A 33 -6.63 -3.98 7.09
C LYS A 33 -6.36 -4.80 8.35
N ILE A 34 -5.12 -5.27 8.54
CA ILE A 34 -4.73 -6.05 9.72
C ILE A 34 -4.96 -5.21 10.98
N TYR A 35 -4.46 -3.98 10.99
CA TYR A 35 -4.65 -3.04 12.09
C TYR A 35 -6.13 -2.84 12.43
N LEU A 36 -6.96 -2.63 11.41
CA LEU A 36 -8.40 -2.42 11.61
C LEU A 36 -9.09 -3.69 12.16
N SER A 37 -8.79 -4.84 11.55
CA SER A 37 -9.37 -6.13 11.96
C SER A 37 -8.98 -6.55 13.37
N THR A 38 -7.77 -6.26 13.84
CA THR A 38 -7.40 -6.50 15.25
C THR A 38 -8.32 -5.75 16.20
N TYR A 39 -8.56 -4.46 15.95
CA TYR A 39 -9.48 -3.68 16.78
C TYR A 39 -10.92 -4.20 16.74
N GLU A 40 -11.42 -4.59 15.57
CA GLU A 40 -12.78 -5.12 15.43
C GLU A 40 -12.99 -6.42 16.21
N VAL A 41 -11.94 -7.25 16.33
CA VAL A 41 -12.00 -8.55 17.01
C VAL A 41 -11.74 -8.40 18.50
N GLU A 42 -10.73 -7.62 18.88
CA GLU A 42 -10.21 -7.57 20.25
C GLU A 42 -10.78 -6.37 21.05
N GLY A 43 -11.34 -5.37 20.38
CA GLY A 43 -11.79 -4.11 20.99
C GLY A 43 -10.64 -3.16 21.37
N GLU A 44 -9.40 -3.63 21.21
CA GLU A 44 -8.16 -2.88 21.35
C GLU A 44 -7.18 -3.31 20.25
N ILE A 45 -6.10 -2.56 20.08
CA ILE A 45 -5.08 -2.89 19.08
C ILE A 45 -3.81 -3.25 19.82
N ASP A 46 -3.37 -4.49 19.63
CA ASP A 46 -2.06 -4.95 20.08
C ASP A 46 -0.95 -3.98 19.66
N ASP A 47 -0.15 -3.56 20.63
CA ASP A 47 0.91 -2.57 20.46
C ASP A 47 1.95 -3.00 19.43
N ASP A 48 2.24 -4.28 19.33
CA ASP A 48 3.25 -4.80 18.40
C ASP A 48 2.69 -4.91 16.99
N ILE A 49 1.42 -5.31 16.83
CA ILE A 49 0.71 -5.21 15.55
C ILE A 49 0.71 -3.76 15.06
N ALA A 50 0.31 -2.82 15.92
CA ALA A 50 0.31 -1.39 15.58
C ALA A 50 1.70 -0.93 15.11
N LYS A 51 2.76 -1.23 15.87
CA LYS A 51 4.14 -0.84 15.52
C LYS A 51 4.58 -1.43 14.18
N ILE A 52 4.32 -2.71 13.95
CA ILE A 52 4.73 -3.41 12.71
C ILE A 52 4.02 -2.80 11.50
N SER A 53 2.69 -2.66 11.57
CA SER A 53 1.90 -2.09 10.48
C SER A 53 2.31 -0.64 10.19
N ILE A 54 2.47 0.19 11.22
CA ILE A 54 2.91 1.59 11.06
C ILE A 54 4.29 1.64 10.40
N ALA A 55 5.26 0.86 10.89
CA ALA A 55 6.62 0.87 10.37
C ALA A 55 6.68 0.42 8.89
N ASN A 56 5.88 -0.58 8.51
CA ASN A 56 5.86 -1.04 7.13
C ASN A 56 5.21 -0.01 6.20
N ILE A 57 4.10 0.60 6.62
CA ILE A 57 3.45 1.67 5.86
C ILE A 57 4.41 2.85 5.66
N GLU A 58 5.08 3.33 6.72
CA GLU A 58 6.03 4.45 6.61
C GLU A 58 7.18 4.12 5.66
N ARG A 59 7.78 2.92 5.80
CA ARG A 59 8.91 2.46 4.96
C ARG A 59 8.52 2.37 3.49
N ILE A 60 7.35 1.82 3.16
CA ILE A 60 6.89 1.72 1.77
C ILE A 60 6.52 3.11 1.25
N ASN A 61 5.81 3.90 2.05
CA ASN A 61 5.29 5.20 1.64
C ASN A 61 6.41 6.23 1.34
N GLU A 62 7.60 6.10 1.93
CA GLU A 62 8.77 6.92 1.59
C GLU A 62 9.10 6.88 0.09
N GLY A 63 9.14 5.67 -0.49
CA GLY A 63 9.42 5.44 -1.92
C GLY A 63 8.19 5.42 -2.82
N TYR A 64 7.00 5.44 -2.24
CA TYR A 64 5.74 5.40 -2.96
C TYR A 64 5.44 6.72 -3.68
N THR A 65 4.96 6.68 -4.91
CA THR A 65 4.64 7.88 -5.72
C THR A 65 3.21 7.86 -6.27
N GLY A 66 2.35 6.98 -5.76
CA GLY A 66 0.93 6.96 -6.10
C GLY A 66 0.20 8.22 -5.62
N ASP A 67 -0.98 8.47 -6.20
CA ASP A 67 -1.84 9.59 -5.86
C ASP A 67 -2.42 9.53 -4.44
N ASP A 68 -2.37 8.34 -3.83
CA ASP A 68 -2.76 8.01 -2.46
C ASP A 68 -1.59 8.01 -1.45
N LYS A 69 -0.37 8.45 -1.84
CA LYS A 69 0.77 8.60 -0.93
C LYS A 69 0.44 9.42 0.32
N ASP A 70 -0.26 10.54 0.13
CA ASP A 70 -0.64 11.43 1.23
C ASP A 70 -1.68 10.77 2.15
N ASP A 71 -2.62 10.01 1.57
CA ASP A 71 -3.62 9.24 2.32
C ASP A 71 -2.92 8.17 3.21
N PHE A 72 -1.93 7.44 2.68
CA PHE A 72 -1.14 6.47 3.47
C PHE A 72 -0.28 7.13 4.54
N GLY A 73 0.34 8.28 4.24
CA GLY A 73 1.08 9.07 5.22
C GLY A 73 0.19 9.53 6.37
N ARG A 74 -1.04 9.95 6.06
CA ARG A 74 -2.04 10.32 7.06
C ARG A 74 -2.48 9.13 7.89
N ILE A 75 -2.71 7.96 7.27
CA ILE A 75 -3.06 6.73 8.00
C ILE A 75 -1.99 6.39 9.04
N ALA A 76 -0.70 6.40 8.69
CA ALA A 76 0.37 6.09 9.64
C ALA A 76 0.38 7.04 10.86
N GLN A 77 0.13 8.34 10.65
CA GLN A 77 0.00 9.30 11.75
C GLN A 77 -1.21 9.01 12.65
N LEU A 78 -2.36 8.70 12.05
CA LEU A 78 -3.59 8.41 12.78
C LEU A 78 -3.50 7.10 13.57
N MET A 79 -2.81 6.09 13.02
CA MET A 79 -2.54 4.84 13.72
C MET A 79 -1.67 5.07 14.97
N LYS A 80 -0.66 5.97 14.90
CA LYS A 80 0.15 6.38 16.07
C LYS A 80 -0.70 7.07 17.14
N MET A 81 -1.73 7.81 16.71
CA MET A 81 -2.68 8.49 17.59
C MET A 81 -3.82 7.59 18.09
N ARG A 82 -3.88 6.31 17.64
CA ARG A 82 -5.00 5.40 17.90
C ARG A 82 -6.37 5.95 17.43
N ALA A 83 -6.37 6.79 16.42
CA ALA A 83 -7.57 7.38 15.83
C ALA A 83 -8.25 6.39 14.87
N TYR A 84 -8.79 5.30 15.42
CA TYR A 84 -9.32 4.16 14.67
C TYR A 84 -10.36 4.55 13.60
N ASP A 85 -11.36 5.34 13.98
CA ASP A 85 -12.45 5.74 13.07
C ASP A 85 -11.93 6.55 11.88
N GLU A 86 -10.95 7.43 12.10
CA GLU A 86 -10.32 8.22 11.05
C GLU A 86 -9.46 7.34 10.12
N VAL A 87 -8.74 6.35 10.66
CA VAL A 87 -8.01 5.36 9.84
C VAL A 87 -8.99 4.59 8.96
N LYS A 88 -10.11 4.14 9.53
CA LYS A 88 -11.14 3.39 8.80
C LYS A 88 -11.77 4.23 7.69
N GLU A 89 -12.07 5.51 7.93
CA GLU A 89 -12.63 6.41 6.93
C GLU A 89 -11.71 6.56 5.71
N ILE A 90 -10.42 6.80 5.94
CA ILE A 90 -9.45 6.92 4.84
C ILE A 90 -9.29 5.59 4.12
N TYR A 91 -9.20 4.47 4.84
CA TYR A 91 -9.09 3.14 4.27
C TYR A 91 -10.28 2.81 3.35
N ASP A 92 -11.51 3.06 3.80
CA ASP A 92 -12.71 2.82 3.00
C ASP A 92 -12.74 3.70 1.74
N ARG A 93 -12.30 4.97 1.85
CA ARG A 93 -12.14 5.85 0.68
C ARG A 93 -11.12 5.27 -0.31
N LEU A 94 -9.98 4.79 0.15
CA LEU A 94 -8.92 4.21 -0.70
C LEU A 94 -9.39 2.97 -1.46
N LYS A 95 -10.22 2.11 -0.86
CA LYS A 95 -10.80 0.93 -1.54
C LYS A 95 -11.68 1.29 -2.73
N THR A 96 -12.26 2.50 -2.74
CA THR A 96 -13.17 2.95 -3.80
C THR A 96 -12.47 3.67 -4.94
N LYS A 97 -11.21 4.09 -4.76
CA LYS A 97 -10.38 4.69 -5.83
C LYS A 97 -9.84 3.58 -6.74
N LYS A 98 -10.14 3.66 -8.03
CA LYS A 98 -9.68 2.71 -9.07
C LYS A 98 -8.34 3.13 -9.64
#